data_AF-A0A3C1SXW3-F1
#
_entry.id   AF-A0A3C1SXW3-F1
#
_cell.length_a   1.000
_cell.length_b   1.000
_cell.length_c   1.000
_cell.angle_alpha   90.00
_cell.angle_beta   90.00
_cell.angle_gamma   90.00
#
_symmetry.space_group_name_H-M   'P 1'
#
loop_
_entity.id
_entity.type
_entity.pdbx_description
1 polymer ?
#
loop_
_entity_poly.entity_id
_entity_poly.type
_entity_poly.pdbx_seq_one_letter_code
_entity_poly.pdbx_strand_id
1 'polypeptide(L)' 'MRKKKHFVEYAQAKKVVNDFELSVETKLDYQISYKEIHADLPSDPTSTYQKEWIDWSVFLDKNYI' A
#
# COMPACT_ATOMS: atom_id res chain seq x y z
N MET A 1 -20.03 -15.78 8.43
CA MET A 1 -18.69 -16.11 7.89
C MET A 1 -17.93 -14.81 7.67
N ARG A 2 -16.93 -14.48 8.50
CA ARG A 2 -16.09 -13.29 8.24
C ARG A 2 -15.20 -13.62 7.05
N LYS A 3 -15.52 -13.06 5.87
CA LYS A 3 -14.62 -13.14 4.71
C LYS A 3 -13.29 -12.55 5.14
N LYS A 4 -12.28 -13.40 5.33
CA LYS A 4 -10.89 -12.92 5.43
C LYS A 4 -10.59 -12.32 4.07
N LYS A 5 -10.54 -10.99 3.98
CA LYS A 5 -9.98 -10.31 2.82
C LYS A 5 -8.55 -10.81 2.71
N HIS A 6 -8.24 -11.55 1.64
CA HIS A 6 -6.86 -11.83 1.30
C HIS A 6 -6.30 -10.53 0.75
N PHE A 7 -5.48 -9.86 1.55
CA PHE A 7 -4.68 -8.76 1.04
C PHE A 7 -3.47 -9.35 0.32
N VAL A 8 -2.99 -8.66 -0.71
CA VAL A 8 -1.73 -9.02 -1.37
C VAL A 8 -0.58 -8.97 -0.36
N GLU A 9 0.50 -9.72 -0.58
CA GLU A 9 1.67 -9.68 0.31
C GLU A 9 2.35 -8.31 0.29
N TYR A 10 3.09 -7.96 1.36
CA TYR A 10 3.74 -6.65 1.48
C TYR A 10 4.64 -6.32 0.29
N ALA A 11 5.45 -7.27 -0.17
CA ALA A 11 6.33 -7.09 -1.33
C ALA A 11 5.53 -6.82 -2.62
N GLN A 12 4.41 -7.51 -2.80
CA GLN A 12 3.53 -7.34 -3.95
C GLN A 12 2.85 -5.97 -3.88
N ALA A 13 2.27 -5.63 -2.71
CA ALA A 13 1.65 -4.34 -2.44
C ALA A 13 2.60 -3.18 -2.72
N LYS A 14 3.83 -3.26 -2.21
CA LYS A 14 4.90 -2.29 -2.45
C LYS A 14 5.16 -2.14 -3.95
N LYS A 15 5.27 -3.25 -4.67
CA LYS A 15 5.52 -3.24 -6.13
C LYS A 15 4.39 -2.58 -6.91
N VAL A 16 3.11 -2.87 -6.60
CA VAL A 16 1.99 -2.24 -7.32
C VAL A 16 1.92 -0.75 -7.02
N VAL A 17 2.13 -0.36 -5.76
CA VAL A 17 2.13 1.05 -5.36
C VAL A 17 3.31 1.80 -5.99
N ASN A 18 4.48 1.16 -6.09
CA ASN A 18 5.64 1.70 -6.79
C ASN A 18 5.41 1.83 -8.29
N ASP A 19 4.76 0.87 -8.92
CA ASP A 19 4.39 0.96 -10.34
C ASP A 19 3.43 2.15 -10.58
N PHE A 20 2.59 2.43 -9.59
CA PHE A 20 1.64 3.53 -9.57
C PHE A 20 2.19 4.83 -8.95
N GLU A 21 3.49 4.92 -8.64
CA GLU A 21 4.13 6.03 -7.88
C GLU A 21 3.79 7.42 -8.43
N LEU A 22 3.52 7.51 -9.73
CA LEU A 22 3.17 8.75 -10.42
C LEU A 22 1.88 9.41 -9.91
N SER A 23 1.04 8.68 -9.17
CA SER A 23 -0.22 9.23 -8.64
C SER A 23 -0.29 9.28 -7.13
N VAL A 24 0.53 8.52 -6.39
CA VAL A 24 0.42 8.42 -4.93
C VAL A 24 1.66 8.99 -4.24
N GLU A 25 1.52 10.21 -3.71
CA GLU A 25 2.60 10.87 -2.97
C GLU A 25 2.43 10.84 -1.46
N THR A 26 1.19 10.89 -1.00
CA THR A 26 0.86 11.02 0.41
C THR A 26 -0.04 9.87 0.84
N LYS A 27 -0.03 9.53 2.13
CA LYS A 27 -0.99 8.60 2.74
C LYS A 27 -2.43 8.89 2.30
N LEU A 28 -2.81 10.17 2.23
CA LEU A 28 -4.17 10.56 1.84
C LEU A 28 -4.47 10.15 0.40
N ASP A 29 -3.52 10.39 -0.51
CA ASP A 29 -3.66 10.01 -1.91
C ASP A 29 -3.78 8.49 -2.06
N TYR A 30 -2.92 7.74 -1.35
CA TYR A 30 -3.06 6.29 -1.27
C TYR A 30 -4.45 5.88 -0.76
N GLN A 31 -4.96 6.50 0.30
CA GLN A 31 -6.27 6.13 0.85
C GLN A 31 -7.45 6.45 -0.07
N ILE A 32 -7.30 7.40 -0.98
CA ILE A 32 -8.30 7.72 -2.00
C ILE A 32 -8.17 6.73 -3.17
N SER A 33 -6.93 6.51 -3.62
CA SER A 33 -6.60 5.79 -4.86
C SER A 33 -6.34 4.29 -4.65
N TYR A 34 -6.23 3.75 -3.43
CA TYR A 34 -5.80 2.35 -3.20
C TYR A 34 -6.67 1.32 -3.92
N LYS A 35 -7.98 1.59 -4.03
CA LYS A 35 -8.91 0.72 -4.76
C LYS A 35 -8.70 0.79 -6.26
N GLU A 36 -8.26 1.94 -6.77
CA GLU A 36 -7.93 2.15 -8.18
C GLU A 36 -6.58 1.52 -8.53
N ILE A 37 -5.61 1.58 -7.61
CA ILE A 37 -4.32 0.90 -7.74
C ILE A 37 -4.54 -0.62 -7.79
N HIS A 38 -5.22 -1.18 -6.79
CA HIS A 38 -5.48 -2.61 -6.72
C HIS A 38 -6.62 -2.95 -5.74
N ALA A 39 -7.56 -3.80 -6.17
CA ALA A 39 -8.71 -4.17 -5.34
C ALA A 39 -8.33 -4.89 -4.03
N ASP A 40 -7.20 -5.61 -4.04
CA ASP A 40 -6.67 -6.35 -2.88
C ASP A 40 -5.68 -5.56 -2.01
N LEU A 41 -5.48 -4.26 -2.28
CA LEU A 41 -4.70 -3.41 -1.39
C LEU A 41 -5.52 -3.09 -0.12
N PRO A 42 -4.90 -3.14 1.06
CA PRO A 42 -5.53 -2.69 2.27
C PRO A 42 -5.62 -1.17 2.31
N SER A 43 -6.73 -0.64 2.83
CA SER A 43 -6.88 0.80 3.12
C SER A 43 -5.92 1.29 4.20
N ASP A 44 -5.46 0.37 5.06
CA ASP A 44 -4.49 0.60 6.11
C ASP A 44 -3.39 -0.48 6.05
N PRO A 45 -2.33 -0.26 5.25
CA PRO A 45 -1.24 -1.20 5.11
C PRO A 45 -0.40 -1.28 6.39
N THR A 46 -0.35 -0.21 7.19
CA THR A 46 0.20 -0.20 8.55
C THR A 46 -0.38 -1.32 9.42
N SER A 47 -1.70 -1.46 9.49
CA SER A 47 -2.36 -2.48 10.31
C SER A 47 -2.34 -3.87 9.68
N THR A 48 -2.23 -3.94 8.35
CA THR A 48 -2.23 -5.21 7.63
C THR A 48 -0.85 -5.86 7.64
N TYR A 49 0.19 -5.06 7.41
CA TYR A 49 1.58 -5.50 7.30
C TYR A 49 2.38 -5.15 8.55
N GLN A 50 1.78 -5.03 9.74
CA GLN A 50 2.46 -4.58 10.98
C GLN A 50 3.82 -5.24 11.26
N LYS A 51 4.04 -6.48 10.80
CA LYS A 51 5.30 -7.21 10.96
C LYS A 51 6.42 -6.73 10.03
N GLU A 52 6.07 -6.31 8.82
CA GLU A 52 7.00 -5.94 7.74
C GLU A 52 6.95 -4.43 7.44
N TRP A 53 5.94 -3.74 7.95
CA TRP A 53 5.71 -2.33 7.75
C TRP A 53 6.78 -1.51 8.49
N ILE A 54 7.52 -0.71 7.75
CA ILE A 54 8.54 0.19 8.28
C ILE A 54 7.96 1.61 8.36
N ASP A 55 7.70 2.22 7.21
CA ASP A 55 7.16 3.57 7.10
C ASP A 55 6.47 3.76 5.74
N TRP A 56 5.64 4.81 5.64
CA TRP A 56 5.04 5.20 4.36
C TRP A 56 6.10 5.52 3.31
N SER A 57 7.19 6.17 3.71
CA SER A 57 8.27 6.55 2.77
C SER A 57 8.93 5.31 2.14
N VAL A 58 9.10 4.24 2.93
CA VAL A 58 9.64 2.96 2.47
C VAL A 58 8.63 2.19 1.63
N PHE A 59 7.35 2.26 1.99
CA PHE A 59 6.27 1.59 1.25
C PHE A 59 5.97 2.22 -0.11
N LEU A 60 6.04 3.55 -0.18
CA LEU A 60 5.89 4.31 -1.42
C LEU A 60 7.19 4.38 -2.24
N ASP A 61 8.29 3.81 -1.73
CA ASP A 61 9.65 3.91 -2.28
C ASP A 61 10.09 5.35 -2.60
N LYS A 62 9.51 6.32 -1.88
CA LYS A 62 9.83 7.74 -1.99
C LYS A 62 11.20 7.97 -1.34
N ASN A 63 12.26 7.64 -2.07
CA ASN A 63 13.61 7.93 -1.66
C ASN A 63 13.85 9.43 -1.88
N TYR A 64 13.89 10.20 -0.79
CA TYR A 64 14.22 11.62 -0.82
C TYR A 64 15.72 11.75 -1.13
N ILE A 65 16.06 11.90 -2.41
CA ILE A 65 17.39 12.36 -2.87
C ILE A 65 17.44 13.89 -2.92
#